data_AF-A0A1X2YR09-F1
#
_entry.id   AF-A0A1X2YR09-F1
#
_cell.length_a   1.000
_cell.length_b   1.000
_cell.length_c   1.000
_cell.angle_alpha   90.00
_cell.angle_beta   90.00
_cell.angle_gamma   90.00
#
_symmetry.space_group_name_H-M   'P 1'
#
loop_
_entity.id
_entity.type
_entity.pdbx_description
1 polymer ?
#
loop_
_entity_poly.entity_id
_entity_poly.type
_entity_poly.pdbx_seq_one_letter_code
_entity_poly.pdbx_strand_id
1 'polypeptide(L)'
;MQNTEQNRWILLDMARAMGGYGYDEMWWADVFEPDELEYSAPDLYEKFVNSSDYDPAAHWFRRKEYGVGFESVTDESLLADAWHMRDDIVELASRRDVWLNIPDIDFVSRIRKLGVVVS
;
A
#
# COMPACT_ATOMS: atom_id res chain seq x y z
N MET A 1 -14.58 10.37 -9.25
CA MET A 1 -14.38 8.96 -8.89
C MET A 1 -15.41 8.55 -7.84
N GLN A 2 -16.01 7.36 -7.93
CA GLN A 2 -16.94 6.84 -6.90
C GLN A 2 -16.20 5.97 -5.87
N ASN A 3 -16.69 5.95 -4.63
CA ASN A 3 -16.14 5.11 -3.56
C ASN A 3 -16.68 3.68 -3.66
N THR A 4 -16.09 2.87 -4.53
CA THR A 4 -16.41 1.45 -4.69
C THR A 4 -15.20 0.60 -4.27
N GLU A 5 -15.45 -0.62 -3.80
CA GLU A 5 -14.39 -1.56 -3.43
C GLU A 5 -13.41 -1.78 -4.60
N GLN A 6 -13.93 -1.95 -5.82
CA GLN A 6 -13.11 -2.07 -7.02
C GLN A 6 -12.17 -0.87 -7.21
N ASN A 7 -12.66 0.36 -6.99
CA ASN A 7 -11.82 1.56 -7.13
C ASN A 7 -10.76 1.62 -6.02
N ARG A 8 -11.11 1.21 -4.79
CA ARG A 8 -10.14 1.12 -3.68
C ARG A 8 -9.03 0.11 -3.98
N TRP A 9 -9.37 -1.04 -4.57
CA TRP A 9 -8.37 -2.01 -5.02
C TRP A 9 -7.45 -1.45 -6.11
N ILE A 10 -7.99 -0.71 -7.09
CA ILE A 10 -7.17 -0.07 -8.12
C ILE A 10 -6.23 0.97 -7.50
N LEU A 11 -6.71 1.75 -6.53
CA LEU A 11 -5.89 2.72 -5.81
C LEU A 11 -4.78 2.04 -5.00
N LEU A 12 -5.12 0.98 -4.26
CA LEU A 12 -4.16 0.21 -3.48
C LEU A 12 -3.07 -0.45 -4.35
N ASP A 13 -3.44 -0.99 -5.52
CA ASP A 13 -2.50 -1.56 -6.48
C ASP A 13 -1.49 -0.51 -6.98
N MET A 14 -1.96 0.70 -7.29
CA MET A 14 -1.06 1.81 -7.65
C MET A 14 -0.17 2.24 -6.48
N ALA A 15 -0.73 2.36 -5.27
CA ALA A 15 0.03 2.74 -4.08
C ALA A 15 1.13 1.71 -3.75
N ARG A 16 0.83 0.41 -3.84
CA ARG A 16 1.82 -0.67 -3.65
C ARG A 16 2.97 -0.57 -4.65
N ALA A 17 2.67 -0.35 -5.93
CA ALA A 17 3.70 -0.19 -6.94
C ALA A 17 4.59 1.05 -6.67
N MET A 18 3.99 2.17 -6.27
CA MET A 18 4.73 3.38 -5.92
C MET A 18 5.58 3.20 -4.65
N GLY A 19 5.03 2.59 -3.59
CA GLY A 19 5.75 2.30 -2.36
C GLY A 19 6.96 1.37 -2.60
N GLY A 20 6.77 0.29 -3.36
CA GLY A 20 7.85 -0.65 -3.70
C GLY A 20 8.98 -0.04 -4.53
N TYR A 21 8.72 1.07 -5.25
CA TYR A 21 9.71 1.83 -6.00
C TYR A 21 10.27 3.04 -5.24
N GLY A 22 9.95 3.20 -3.95
CA GLY A 22 10.55 4.21 -3.07
C GLY A 22 9.88 5.59 -3.13
N TYR A 23 8.62 5.68 -3.54
CA TYR A 23 7.84 6.89 -3.33
C TYR A 23 7.34 6.93 -1.90
N ASP A 24 8.04 7.67 -1.06
CA ASP A 24 7.85 7.71 0.40
C ASP A 24 6.41 8.02 0.81
N GLU A 25 5.65 8.80 0.05
CA GLU A 25 4.23 9.08 0.34
C GLU A 25 3.34 7.82 0.39
N MET A 26 3.81 6.71 -0.18
CA MET A 26 3.10 5.42 -0.28
C MET A 26 3.66 4.34 0.66
N TRP A 27 4.46 4.74 1.66
CA TRP A 27 5.05 3.83 2.67
C TRP A 27 4.01 2.90 3.32
N TRP A 28 2.78 3.39 3.51
CA TRP A 28 1.70 2.69 4.20
C TRP A 28 1.16 1.49 3.42
N ALA A 29 1.41 1.46 2.11
CA ALA A 29 0.97 0.41 1.19
C ALA A 29 2.00 -0.73 1.07
N ASP A 30 3.23 -0.54 1.58
CA ASP A 30 4.28 -1.56 1.64
C ASP A 30 3.98 -2.54 2.78
N VAL A 31 3.46 -3.72 2.43
CA VAL A 31 2.99 -4.75 3.36
C VAL A 31 3.64 -6.09 3.08
N PHE A 32 3.74 -6.93 4.11
CA PHE A 32 4.40 -8.23 4.06
C PHE A 32 3.50 -9.33 4.66
N GLU A 33 3.70 -10.58 4.23
CA GLU A 33 3.04 -11.75 4.84
C GLU A 33 3.81 -12.22 6.10
N PRO A 34 3.13 -12.76 7.14
CA PRO A 34 3.77 -13.05 8.44
C PRO A 34 4.98 -13.98 8.33
N ASP A 35 4.86 -14.95 7.44
CA ASP A 35 5.85 -15.93 7.08
C ASP A 35 7.06 -15.33 6.35
N GLU A 36 6.91 -14.23 5.61
CA GLU A 36 8.05 -13.51 5.02
C GLU A 36 8.92 -12.89 6.12
N LEU A 37 8.31 -12.30 7.15
CA LEU A 37 9.05 -11.72 8.29
C LEU A 37 9.62 -12.81 9.19
N GLU A 38 8.87 -13.89 9.43
CA GLU A 38 9.35 -15.07 10.17
C GLU A 38 10.61 -15.65 9.54
N TYR A 39 10.63 -15.76 8.21
CA TYR A 39 11.76 -16.29 7.48
C TYR A 39 12.95 -15.31 7.39
N SER A 40 12.68 -14.05 7.06
CA SER A 40 13.74 -13.07 6.77
C SER A 40 14.35 -12.43 8.02
N ALA A 41 13.58 -12.28 9.09
CA ALA A 41 14.01 -11.63 10.33
C ALA A 41 13.29 -12.24 11.56
N PRO A 42 13.61 -13.49 11.94
CA PRO A 42 12.91 -14.23 13.00
C PRO A 42 12.90 -13.49 14.35
N ASP A 43 13.99 -12.81 14.71
CA ASP A 43 14.05 -12.01 15.96
C ASP A 43 13.07 -10.82 15.95
N LEU A 44 12.80 -10.23 14.78
CA LEU A 44 11.82 -9.15 14.63
C LEU A 44 10.40 -9.72 14.61
N TYR A 45 10.19 -10.85 13.94
CA TYR A 45 8.93 -11.57 13.96
C TYR A 45 8.51 -11.94 15.39
N GLU A 46 9.41 -12.56 16.17
CA GLU A 46 9.14 -12.94 17.56
C GLU A 46 8.75 -11.73 18.42
N LYS A 47 9.45 -10.60 18.26
CA LYS A 47 9.10 -9.35 18.95
C LYS A 47 7.73 -8.83 18.52
N PHE A 48 7.41 -8.93 17.23
CA PHE A 48 6.15 -8.44 16.69
C PHE A 48 4.97 -9.28 17.18
N VAL A 49 5.02 -10.61 17.08
CA VAL A 49 3.91 -11.49 17.52
C VAL A 49 3.64 -11.43 19.03
N ASN A 50 4.61 -10.96 19.82
CA ASN A 50 4.47 -10.70 21.25
C ASN A 50 4.08 -9.24 21.58
N SER A 51 3.86 -8.40 20.58
CA SER A 51 3.46 -7.00 20.75
C SER A 51 1.94 -6.83 20.81
N SER A 52 1.47 -5.68 21.30
CA SER A 52 0.05 -5.31 21.28
C SER A 52 -0.47 -4.97 19.87
N ASP A 53 0.42 -4.81 18.90
CA ASP A 53 0.10 -4.42 17.53
C ASP A 53 -0.12 -5.62 16.62
N TYR A 54 0.13 -6.83 17.12
CA TYR A 54 -0.11 -8.06 16.40
C TYR A 54 -1.56 -8.52 16.58
N ASP A 55 -2.24 -8.62 15.46
CA ASP A 55 -3.53 -9.29 15.33
C ASP A 55 -3.34 -10.57 14.49
N PRO A 56 -3.49 -11.77 15.07
CA PRO A 56 -3.37 -13.02 14.33
C PRO A 56 -4.49 -13.25 13.30
N ALA A 57 -5.57 -12.45 13.34
CA ALA A 57 -6.62 -12.46 12.33
C ALA A 57 -6.34 -11.53 11.14
N ALA A 58 -5.33 -10.66 11.24
CA ALA A 58 -4.92 -9.81 10.14
C ALA A 58 -4.11 -10.61 9.11
N HIS A 59 -4.33 -10.31 7.83
CA HIS A 59 -3.64 -10.98 6.73
C HIS A 59 -2.24 -10.41 6.49
N TRP A 60 -2.05 -9.11 6.74
CA TRP A 60 -0.85 -8.36 6.40
C TRP A 60 -0.31 -7.65 7.64
N PHE A 61 0.96 -7.25 7.59
CA PHE A 61 1.48 -6.19 8.46
C PHE A 61 2.35 -5.24 7.65
N ARG A 62 2.50 -4.03 8.17
CA ARG A 62 3.36 -2.99 7.60
C ARG A 62 4.25 -2.39 8.66
N ARG A 63 5.28 -1.65 8.24
CA ARG A 63 6.07 -0.83 9.16
C ARG A 63 5.19 0.27 9.73
N LYS A 64 5.39 0.60 11.00
CA LYS A 64 4.71 1.75 11.62
C LYS A 64 5.21 3.05 11.01
N GLU A 65 4.31 4.03 10.84
CA GLU A 65 4.65 5.39 10.43
C GLU A 65 5.69 6.01 11.37
N TYR A 66 5.45 5.86 12.68
CA TYR A 66 6.28 6.41 13.73
C TYR A 66 6.82 5.31 14.64
N GLY A 67 8.13 5.40 14.90
CA GLY A 67 8.83 4.50 15.81
C GLY A 67 9.48 3.31 15.09
N VAL A 68 9.76 2.28 15.87
CA VAL A 68 10.39 1.04 15.39
C VAL A 68 9.40 -0.10 15.59
N GLY A 69 9.10 -0.84 14.52
CA GLY A 69 8.27 -2.03 14.58
C GLY A 69 7.25 -2.11 13.45
N PHE A 70 6.30 -3.02 13.63
CA PHE A 70 5.26 -3.35 12.67
C PHE A 70 3.89 -3.20 13.30
N GLU A 71 2.87 -3.11 12.48
CA GLU A 71 1.46 -3.18 12.87
C GLU A 71 0.70 -4.12 11.94
N SER A 72 -0.20 -4.92 12.50
CA SER A 72 -1.12 -5.76 11.74
C SER A 72 -2.15 -4.89 11.02
N VAL A 73 -2.39 -5.20 9.74
CA VAL A 73 -3.35 -4.51 8.88
C VAL A 73 -4.23 -5.52 8.14
N THR A 74 -5.51 -5.18 8.00
CA THR A 74 -6.48 -5.97 7.24
C THR A 74 -6.65 -5.40 5.84
N ASP A 75 -7.17 -6.20 4.91
CA ASP A 75 -7.54 -5.70 3.58
C ASP A 75 -8.48 -4.49 3.67
N GLU A 76 -9.51 -4.54 4.54
CA GLU A 76 -10.43 -3.41 4.69
C GLU A 76 -9.71 -2.14 5.17
N SER A 77 -8.76 -2.25 6.10
CA SER A 77 -7.97 -1.10 6.54
C SER A 77 -7.10 -0.52 5.42
N LEU A 78 -6.48 -1.38 4.61
CA LEU A 78 -5.68 -0.94 3.45
C LEU A 78 -6.56 -0.30 2.37
N LEU A 79 -7.76 -0.82 2.13
CA LEU A 79 -8.71 -0.24 1.20
C LEU A 79 -9.24 1.11 1.70
N ALA A 80 -9.47 1.24 3.00
CA ALA A 80 -9.86 2.50 3.62
C ALA A 80 -8.76 3.55 3.48
N ASP A 81 -7.50 3.19 3.75
CA ASP A 81 -6.33 4.06 3.57
C ASP A 81 -6.15 4.45 2.09
N ALA A 82 -6.30 3.50 1.16
CA ALA A 82 -6.24 3.77 -0.28
C ALA A 82 -7.30 4.78 -0.72
N TRP A 83 -8.53 4.68 -0.18
CA TRP A 83 -9.58 5.65 -0.45
C TRP A 83 -9.27 7.03 0.17
N HIS A 84 -8.72 7.04 1.38
CA HIS A 84 -8.34 8.25 2.07
C HIS A 84 -7.27 9.03 1.28
N MET A 85 -6.25 8.31 0.81
CA MET A 85 -5.10 8.81 0.05
C MET A 85 -5.36 8.96 -1.45
N ARG A 86 -6.59 8.73 -1.93
CA ARG A 86 -6.90 8.61 -3.36
C ARG A 86 -6.43 9.79 -4.22
N ASP A 87 -6.46 11.01 -3.67
CA ASP A 87 -6.12 12.22 -4.41
C ASP A 87 -4.59 12.29 -4.60
N ASP A 88 -3.81 11.98 -3.56
CA ASP A 88 -2.34 11.88 -3.63
C ASP A 88 -1.90 10.73 -4.55
N ILE A 89 -2.57 9.57 -4.46
CA ILE A 89 -2.31 8.43 -5.34
C ILE A 89 -2.54 8.83 -6.80
N VAL A 90 -3.67 9.47 -7.11
CA VAL A 90 -4.00 9.88 -8.48
C VAL A 90 -3.05 10.98 -8.98
N GLU A 91 -2.70 11.95 -8.13
CA GLU A 91 -1.76 13.00 -8.49
C GLU A 91 -0.41 12.39 -8.87
N LEU A 92 0.15 11.55 -8.00
CA LEU A 92 1.44 10.91 -8.21
C LEU A 92 1.40 9.98 -9.42
N ALA A 93 0.38 9.12 -9.50
CA ALA A 93 0.14 8.24 -10.63
C ALA A 93 -0.16 8.99 -11.94
N SER A 94 -0.37 10.31 -11.94
CA SER A 94 -0.52 11.10 -13.17
C SER A 94 0.79 11.72 -13.64
N ARG A 95 1.88 11.63 -12.86
CA ARG A 95 3.16 12.24 -13.20
C ARG A 95 3.96 11.36 -14.16
N ARG A 96 4.54 11.97 -15.19
CA ARG A 96 5.28 11.26 -16.24
C ARG A 96 6.55 10.58 -15.72
N ASP A 97 7.25 11.18 -14.76
CA ASP A 97 8.43 10.60 -14.11
C ASP A 97 8.08 9.31 -13.37
N VAL A 98 6.91 9.25 -12.72
CA VAL A 98 6.41 8.03 -12.07
C VAL A 98 6.22 6.91 -13.08
N TRP A 99 5.60 7.20 -14.23
CA TRP A 99 5.40 6.22 -15.30
C TRP A 99 6.71 5.68 -15.88
N LEU A 100 7.72 6.53 -15.98
CA LEU A 100 9.03 6.15 -16.51
C LEU A 100 9.83 5.30 -15.51
N ASN A 101 9.64 5.54 -14.21
CA ASN A 101 10.35 4.84 -13.15
C ASN A 101 9.69 3.51 -12.78
N ILE A 102 8.38 3.34 -13.01
CA ILE A 102 7.62 2.13 -12.67
C ILE A 102 6.96 1.57 -13.96
N PRO A 103 7.74 0.90 -14.83
CA PRO A 103 7.24 0.45 -16.14
C PRO A 103 6.27 -0.73 -16.06
N ASP A 104 6.23 -1.44 -14.93
CA ASP A 104 5.44 -2.67 -14.76
C ASP A 104 3.94 -2.40 -14.56
N ILE A 105 3.56 -1.15 -14.31
CA ILE A 105 2.19 -0.75 -14.06
C ILE A 105 1.70 0.27 -15.09
N ASP A 106 0.59 -0.04 -15.77
CA ASP A 106 -0.12 0.92 -16.60
C ASP A 106 -0.99 1.83 -15.73
N PHE A 107 -0.41 2.93 -15.25
CA PHE A 107 -1.11 3.94 -14.47
C PHE A 107 -2.21 4.64 -15.27
N VAL A 108 -1.98 4.91 -16.56
CA VAL A 108 -2.94 5.64 -17.40
C VAL A 108 -4.25 4.86 -17.53
N SER A 109 -4.16 3.56 -17.82
CA SER A 109 -5.35 2.71 -17.90
C SER A 109 -6.07 2.58 -16.55
N ARG A 110 -5.34 2.55 -15.43
CA ARG A 110 -5.92 2.50 -14.09
C ARG A 110 -6.65 3.78 -13.73
N ILE A 111 -6.05 4.94 -13.96
CA ILE A 111 -6.67 6.25 -13.71
C ILE A 111 -7.93 6.43 -14.57
N ARG A 112 -7.90 5.98 -15.83
CA ARG A 112 -9.10 5.97 -16.69
C ARG A 112 -10.22 5.08 -16.15
N LYS A 113 -9.90 3.89 -15.60
CA LYS A 113 -10.89 3.02 -14.95
C LYS A 113 -11.53 3.68 -13.73
N LEU A 114 -10.80 4.55 -13.03
CA LEU A 114 -11.33 5.35 -11.93
C LEU A 114 -12.24 6.52 -12.38
N GLY A 115 -12.37 6.74 -13.69
CA GLY A 115 -13.15 7.83 -14.28
C GLY A 115 -12.48 9.19 -14.13
N VAL A 116 -11.15 9.22 -14.02
CA VAL A 116 -10.36 10.46 -13.97
C VAL A 116 -9.76 10.72 -15.36
N VAL A 117 -9.82 11.98 -15.80
CA VAL A 117 -9.26 12.41 -17.07
C VAL A 117 -7.79 12.78 -16.86
N VAL A 118 -6.89 12.08 -17.54
CA VAL A 118 -5.46 12.39 -17.56
C VAL A 118 -5.20 13.34 -18.73
N SER A 119 -4.67 14.53 -18.45
CA SER A 119 -4.32 15.56 -19.44
C SER A 119 -2.84 15.53 -19.81
#